data_AF-A0A4Q6BBX6-F1
#
_entry.id   AF-A0A4Q6BBX6-F1
#
_cell.length_a   1.000
_cell.length_b   1.000
_cell.length_c   1.000
_cell.angle_alpha   90.00
_cell.angle_beta   90.00
_cell.angle_gamma   90.00
#
_symmetry.space_group_name_H-M   'P 1'
#
loop_
_entity.id
_entity.type
_entity.pdbx_description
1 polymer ?
#
loop_
_entity_poly.entity_id
_entity_poly.type
_entity_poly.pdbx_seq_one_letter_code
_entity_poly.pdbx_strand_id
1 'polypeptide(L)'
;MPALCRWAAHELGPRLTLATSLGREDMVLLHALGAASVDLPPQARPDAFLLDTGRLHEETYLFLDRVQDRFGLRIRVLVPESSGLES
;
A
#
# COMPACT_ATOMS: atom_id res chain seq x y z
N MET A 1 -8.20 -11.72 11.57
CA MET A 1 -7.59 -10.94 10.47
C MET A 1 -6.89 -11.81 9.42
N PRO A 2 -5.99 -12.76 9.76
CA PRO A 2 -5.20 -13.49 8.75
C PRO A 2 -6.03 -14.23 7.70
N ALA A 3 -7.14 -14.85 8.13
CA ALA A 3 -8.06 -15.55 7.22
C ALA A 3 -8.73 -14.62 6.19
N LEU A 4 -9.08 -13.39 6.58
CA LEU A 4 -9.68 -12.42 5.67
C LEU A 4 -8.66 -11.92 4.63
N CYS A 5 -7.46 -11.56 5.06
CA CYS A 5 -6.40 -11.13 4.16
C CYS A 5 -5.99 -12.25 3.20
N ARG A 6 -5.91 -13.51 3.66
CA ARG A 6 -5.64 -14.67 2.80
C ARG A 6 -6.77 -14.89 1.79
N TRP A 7 -8.02 -14.90 2.23
CA TRP A 7 -9.16 -15.01 1.31
C TRP A 7 -9.13 -13.89 0.26
N ALA A 8 -8.99 -12.64 0.68
CA ALA A 8 -9.01 -11.49 -0.22
C ALA A 8 -7.83 -11.54 -1.22
N ALA A 9 -6.62 -11.88 -0.76
CA ALA A 9 -5.45 -11.98 -1.62
C ALA A 9 -5.60 -13.08 -2.68
N HIS A 10 -6.17 -14.24 -2.33
CA HIS A 10 -6.33 -15.34 -3.27
C HIS A 10 -7.53 -15.17 -4.22
N GLU A 11 -8.66 -14.64 -3.75
CA GLU A 11 -9.88 -14.51 -4.56
C GLU A 11 -9.88 -13.26 -5.47
N LEU A 12 -9.30 -12.16 -4.97
CA LEU A 12 -9.28 -10.90 -5.71
C LEU A 12 -7.94 -10.69 -6.43
N GLY A 13 -6.83 -11.16 -5.86
CA GLY A 13 -5.51 -11.05 -6.44
C GLY A 13 -5.18 -9.62 -6.88
N PRO A 14 -4.80 -9.39 -8.15
CA PRO A 14 -4.48 -8.07 -8.67
C PRO A 14 -5.63 -7.05 -8.68
N ARG A 15 -6.88 -7.48 -8.43
CA ARG A 15 -8.04 -6.57 -8.31
C ARG A 15 -8.17 -5.98 -6.91
N LEU A 16 -7.38 -6.43 -5.94
CA LEU A 16 -7.32 -5.87 -4.60
C LEU A 16 -6.15 -4.87 -4.52
N THR A 17 -6.45 -3.68 -4.03
CA THR A 17 -5.46 -2.66 -3.73
C THR A 17 -5.64 -2.16 -2.30
N LEU A 18 -4.54 -1.97 -1.58
CA LEU A 18 -4.55 -1.39 -0.25
C LEU A 18 -4.22 0.10 -0.33
N ALA A 19 -5.19 0.94 0.00
CA ALA A 19 -4.91 2.35 0.28
C ALA A 19 -4.18 2.45 1.62
N THR A 20 -3.08 3.21 1.67
CA THR A 20 -2.35 3.48 2.91
C THR A 20 -2.00 4.96 3.05
N SER A 21 -2.11 5.46 4.26
CA SER A 21 -1.63 6.75 4.75
C SER A 21 -0.30 6.66 5.50
N LEU A 22 0.29 5.45 5.51
CA LEU A 22 1.44 5.05 6.32
C LEU A 22 1.20 5.13 7.84
N GLY A 23 -0.07 5.07 8.26
CA GLY A 23 -0.45 4.99 9.66
C GLY A 23 -0.05 3.66 10.32
N ARG A 24 -0.12 3.61 11.65
CA ARG A 24 0.29 2.42 12.42
C ARG A 24 -0.57 1.20 12.10
N GLU A 25 -1.86 1.38 11.91
CA GLU A 25 -2.80 0.32 11.51
C GLU A 25 -2.52 -0.20 10.10
N ASP A 26 -2.16 0.70 9.18
CA ASP A 26 -1.79 0.31 7.82
C ASP A 26 -0.57 -0.61 7.81
N MET A 27 0.39 -0.41 8.71
CA MET A 27 1.56 -1.29 8.82
C MET A 27 1.15 -2.72 9.20
N VAL A 28 0.12 -2.87 10.03
CA VAL A 28 -0.43 -4.18 10.39
C VAL A 28 -1.14 -4.81 9.19
N LEU A 29 -1.89 -4.03 8.42
CA LEU A 29 -2.57 -4.50 7.21
C LEU A 29 -1.58 -4.87 6.10
N LEU A 30 -0.56 -4.05 5.85
CA LEU A 30 0.53 -4.34 4.90
C LEU A 30 1.26 -5.62 5.29
N HIS A 31 1.62 -5.77 6.57
CA HIS A 31 2.25 -6.99 7.06
C HIS A 31 1.36 -8.22 6.86
N ALA A 32 0.07 -8.14 7.25
CA ALA A 32 -0.86 -9.25 7.13
C ALA A 32 -1.14 -9.63 5.68
N LEU A 33 -1.30 -8.64 4.79
CA LEU A 33 -1.54 -8.85 3.36
C LEU A 33 -0.29 -9.42 2.66
N GLY A 34 0.90 -8.93 3.00
CA GLY A 34 2.16 -9.46 2.50
C GLY A 34 2.40 -10.91 2.92
N ALA A 35 2.18 -11.22 4.21
CA ALA A 35 2.28 -12.58 4.72
C ALA A 35 1.25 -13.52 4.08
N ALA A 36 0.04 -13.03 3.82
CA ALA A 36 -1.02 -13.76 3.13
C ALA A 36 -0.77 -13.99 1.63
N SER A 37 0.22 -13.30 1.04
CA SER A 37 0.53 -13.34 -0.39
C SER A 37 1.88 -14.02 -0.69
N VAL A 38 2.54 -14.60 0.32
CA VAL A 38 3.90 -15.16 0.17
C VAL A 38 3.96 -16.34 -0.80
N ASP A 39 2.90 -17.15 -0.83
CA ASP A 39 2.71 -18.30 -1.73
C ASP A 39 2.20 -17.90 -3.13
N LEU A 40 1.83 -16.63 -3.34
CA LEU A 40 1.39 -16.14 -4.64
C LEU A 40 2.57 -15.69 -5.50
N PRO A 41 2.54 -15.95 -6.83
CA PRO A 41 3.52 -15.38 -7.75
C PRO A 41 3.38 -13.85 -7.79
N PRO A 42 4.48 -13.08 -8.00
CA PRO A 42 4.46 -11.61 -7.89
C PRO A 42 3.34 -10.91 -8.65
N GLN A 43 3.05 -11.35 -9.88
CA GLN A 43 2.00 -10.78 -10.74
C GLN A 43 0.57 -11.08 -10.29
N ALA A 44 0.37 -12.00 -9.34
CA ALA A 44 -0.93 -12.32 -8.76
C ALA A 44 -1.15 -11.64 -7.40
N ARG A 45 -0.14 -10.94 -6.86
CA ARG A 45 -0.23 -10.30 -5.55
C ARG A 45 -1.06 -9.01 -5.64
N PRO A 46 -1.85 -8.70 -4.59
CA PRO A 46 -2.41 -7.36 -4.39
C PRO A 46 -1.31 -6.29 -4.33
N ASP A 47 -1.65 -5.07 -4.69
CA ASP A 47 -0.74 -3.91 -4.57
C ASP A 47 -1.20 -2.92 -3.48
N ALA A 48 -0.43 -1.85 -3.30
CA ALA A 48 -0.76 -0.77 -2.38
C ALA A 48 -0.50 0.60 -3.01
N PHE A 49 -1.23 1.61 -2.56
CA PHE A 49 -1.02 3.00 -2.98
C PHE A 49 -1.14 4.00 -1.83
N LEU A 50 -0.44 5.12 -1.99
CA LEU A 50 -0.49 6.30 -1.13
C LEU A 50 -0.99 7.49 -1.97
N LEU A 51 -1.89 8.29 -1.42
CA LEU A 51 -2.24 9.59 -1.99
C LEU A 51 -1.30 10.66 -1.42
N ASP A 52 -0.47 11.24 -2.27
CA ASP A 52 0.37 12.37 -1.92
C ASP A 52 -0.31 13.67 -2.32
N THR A 53 -0.81 14.40 -1.33
CA THR A 53 -1.49 15.69 -1.51
C THR A 53 -0.52 16.86 -1.74
N GLY A 54 0.79 16.62 -1.69
CA GLY A 54 1.82 17.65 -1.65
C GLY A 54 1.96 18.34 -0.28
N ARG A 55 1.30 17.80 0.76
CA ARG A 55 1.25 18.38 2.11
C ARG A 55 1.54 17.36 3.23
N LEU A 56 2.18 16.25 2.91
CA LEU A 56 2.59 15.27 3.92
C LEU A 56 3.82 15.79 4.68
N HIS A 57 4.01 15.31 5.91
CA HIS A 57 5.21 15.61 6.69
C HIS A 57 6.44 14.98 6.04
N GLU A 58 7.61 15.59 6.18
CA GLU A 58 8.88 15.06 5.65
C GLU A 58 9.14 13.63 6.17
N GLU A 59 8.82 13.38 7.44
CA GLU A 59 8.94 12.09 8.08
C GLU A 59 8.06 11.03 7.43
N THR A 60 6.93 11.40 6.83
CA THR A 60 6.06 10.48 6.09
C THR A 60 6.73 10.01 4.81
N TYR A 61 7.41 10.90 4.08
CA TYR A 61 8.17 10.52 2.88
C TYR A 61 9.37 9.63 3.25
N LEU A 62 10.13 9.99 4.28
CA LEU A 62 11.23 9.15 4.77
C LEU A 62 10.73 7.79 5.30
N PHE A 63 9.52 7.75 5.83
CA PHE A 63 8.91 6.51 6.28
C PHE A 63 8.41 5.65 5.12
N LEU A 64 7.92 6.25 4.03
CA LEU A 64 7.54 5.52 2.81
C LEU A 64 8.70 4.65 2.30
N ASP A 65 9.91 5.20 2.21
CA ASP A 65 11.09 4.46 1.78
C ASP A 65 11.40 3.30 2.73
N ARG A 66 11.38 3.55 4.05
CA ARG A 66 11.60 2.52 5.06
C ARG A 66 10.56 1.39 5.01
N VAL A 67 9.30 1.71 4.71
CA VAL A 67 8.21 0.73 4.59
C VAL A 67 8.42 -0.13 3.35
N GLN A 68 8.73 0.47 2.21
CA GLN A 68 8.98 -0.26 0.97
C GLN A 68 10.18 -1.21 1.11
N ASP A 69 11.27 -0.76 1.72
CA ASP A 69 12.45 -1.59 2.00
C ASP A 69 12.12 -2.74 2.95
N ARG A 70 11.40 -2.45 4.05
CA ARG A 70 11.07 -3.45 5.07
C ARG A 70 10.18 -4.56 4.54
N PHE A 71 9.20 -4.23 3.70
CA PHE A 71 8.23 -5.21 3.20
C PHE A 71 8.56 -5.75 1.80
N GLY A 72 9.59 -5.23 1.14
CA GLY A 72 9.98 -5.65 -0.21
C GLY A 72 8.88 -5.43 -1.24
N LEU A 73 8.06 -4.39 -1.06
CA LEU A 73 6.94 -4.04 -1.93
C LEU A 73 7.05 -2.60 -2.40
N ARG A 74 6.49 -2.31 -3.58
CA ARG A 74 6.42 -0.94 -4.09
C ARG A 74 5.02 -0.37 -3.83
N ILE A 75 4.96 0.79 -3.20
CA ILE A 75 3.71 1.53 -2.98
C ILE A 75 3.60 2.56 -4.09
N ARG A 76 2.50 2.51 -4.86
CA ARG A 76 2.24 3.51 -5.90
C ARG A 76 1.90 4.84 -5.23
N VAL A 77 2.64 5.90 -5.56
CA VAL A 77 2.30 7.26 -5.12
C VAL A 77 1.42 7.90 -6.18
N LEU A 78 0.22 8.31 -5.79
CA LEU A 78 -0.71 9.03 -6.65
C LEU A 78 -0.80 10.47 -6.17
N VAL A 79 -0.70 11.42 -7.10
CA VAL A 79 -0.79 12.85 -6.82
C VAL A 79 -2.05 13.42 -7.47
N PRO A 80 -2.67 14.49 -6.92
CA PRO A 80 -3.78 15.18 -7.57
C PRO A 80 -3.42 15.64 -8.98
N GLU A 81 -4.40 15.60 -9.89
CA GLU A 81 -4.28 16.29 -11.18
C GLU A 81 -4.15 17.80 -10.93
N SER A 82 -3.15 18.42 -11.56
CA SER A 82 -2.80 19.82 -11.34
C SER A 82 -3.88 20.82 -11.76
N SER A 83 -4.89 20.40 -12.53
CA SER A 83 -5.97 21.24 -13.06
C SER A 83 -7.03 21.68 -12.03
N GLY A 84 -6.90 21.29 -10.75
CA GLY A 84 -7.83 21.67 -9.68
C GLY A 84 -7.22 22.45 -8.52
N LEU A 85 -5.96 22.89 -8.62
CA LEU A 85 -5.22 23.57 -7.54
C LEU A 85 -5.07 25.09 -7.72
N GLU A 86 -5.66 25.67 -8.75
CA GLU A 86 -5.73 27.13 -8.92
C GLU A 86 -7.14 27.62 -8.57
N SER A 87 -7.28 28.27 -7.43
CA SER A 87 -8.44 29.11 -7.09
C SER A 87 -7.96 30.31 -6.29
#